data_AF-D0NKD2-F1
#
_entry.id   AF-D0NKD2-F1
#
_cell.length_a   1.000
_cell.length_b   1.000
_cell.length_c   1.000
_cell.angle_alpha   90.00
_cell.angle_beta   90.00
_cell.angle_gamma   90.00
#
_symmetry.space_group_name_H-M   'P 1'
#
loop_
_entity.id
_entity.type
_entity.pdbx_description
1 polymer ?
#
loop_
_entity_poly.entity_id
_entity_poly.type
_entity_poly.pdbx_seq_one_letter_code
_entity_poly.pdbx_strand_id
1 'polypeptide(L)'
;MSWLWGNETTEQAQFVVSALQSELDERESKIKALEAALKREQQDMTSLLEDEVKELEARRKTIEKELAGVDALIKEKQKLIQKSKSDGLKKKKKSKKSKTPVSQEETTKEEEGSESTEDAKVLPMDKNLKMVAKEEPNVAFIIQRSNNSNTVVYAACKSSNGKSLDPTTPIKVYWIMYEKDGNPREDLNMIERNTAYGVSSKPSDVPGEHLASVASLRDRDCVLRLDKHGNVMALTTINGKKGMILRRVFVQMTTSWGIPTVDHVDIFGVDPVTLEPVYEKKKNK
;
A
#
# COMPACT_ATOMS: atom_id res chain seq x y z
N MET A 1 -0.13 79.51 -8.83
CA MET A 1 0.23 78.49 -7.82
C MET A 1 0.13 77.14 -8.51
N SER A 2 1.15 76.28 -8.42
CA SER A 2 1.09 74.91 -8.96
C SER A 2 0.94 73.91 -7.81
N TRP A 3 0.10 72.90 -7.98
CA TRP A 3 -0.16 71.88 -6.95
C TRP A 3 0.82 70.72 -7.14
N LEU A 4 1.50 70.32 -6.07
CA LEU A 4 2.70 69.46 -6.13
C LEU A 4 2.58 68.28 -5.15
N TRP A 5 1.48 67.53 -5.27
CA TRP A 5 1.08 66.43 -4.37
C TRP A 5 0.55 65.21 -5.14
N GLY A 6 1.11 64.92 -6.33
CA GLY A 6 0.53 63.94 -7.28
C GLY A 6 1.35 62.68 -7.57
N ASN A 7 2.63 62.60 -7.18
CA ASN A 7 3.58 61.65 -7.78
C ASN A 7 3.87 60.40 -6.92
N GLU A 8 4.03 60.58 -5.60
CA GLU A 8 4.53 59.52 -4.71
C GLU A 8 3.51 58.36 -4.53
N THR A 9 2.22 58.67 -4.44
CA THR A 9 1.15 57.67 -4.41
C THR A 9 0.97 56.94 -5.75
N THR A 10 1.28 57.56 -6.88
CA THR A 10 1.25 56.89 -8.18
C THR A 10 2.42 55.93 -8.37
N GLU A 11 3.62 56.28 -7.89
CA GLU A 11 4.80 55.39 -7.93
C GLU A 11 4.62 54.18 -7.00
N GLN A 12 4.07 54.39 -5.79
CA GLN A 12 3.70 53.29 -4.89
C GLN A 12 2.65 52.36 -5.51
N ALA A 13 1.62 52.91 -6.17
CA ALA A 13 0.62 52.12 -6.86
C ALA A 13 1.21 51.31 -8.03
N GLN A 14 2.12 51.89 -8.82
CA GLN A 14 2.82 51.19 -9.90
C GLN A 14 3.69 50.02 -9.37
N PHE A 15 4.38 50.21 -8.25
CA PHE A 15 5.18 49.14 -7.62
C PHE A 15 4.31 47.98 -7.11
N VAL A 16 3.15 48.27 -6.51
CA VAL A 16 2.20 47.22 -6.09
C VAL A 16 1.61 46.47 -7.29
N VAL A 17 1.27 47.18 -8.37
CA VAL A 17 0.76 46.56 -9.60
C VAL A 17 1.80 45.67 -10.28
N SER A 18 3.07 46.09 -10.37
CA SER A 18 4.12 45.27 -10.98
C SER A 18 4.48 44.05 -10.13
N ALA A 19 4.47 44.17 -8.79
CA ALA A 19 4.62 43.03 -7.89
C ALA A 19 3.48 42.00 -8.05
N LEU A 20 2.23 42.46 -8.11
CA LEU A 20 1.07 41.60 -8.33
C LEU A 20 1.08 40.94 -9.72
N GLN A 21 1.56 41.63 -10.77
CA GLN A 21 1.75 41.01 -12.07
C GLN A 21 2.84 39.93 -12.03
N SER A 22 3.97 40.17 -11.37
CA SER A 22 5.02 39.16 -11.21
C SER A 22 4.53 37.93 -10.43
N GLU A 23 3.70 38.12 -9.40
CA GLU A 23 3.04 37.01 -8.70
C GLU A 23 2.05 36.25 -9.59
N LEU A 24 1.33 36.94 -10.48
CA LEU A 24 0.40 36.32 -11.42
C LEU A 24 1.14 35.50 -12.48
N ASP A 25 2.18 36.07 -13.09
CA ASP A 25 3.04 35.40 -14.09
C ASP A 25 3.70 34.13 -13.49
N GLU A 26 4.16 34.21 -12.24
CA GLU A 26 4.66 33.05 -11.49
C GLU A 26 3.58 31.97 -11.28
N ARG A 27 2.34 32.36 -10.96
CA ARG A 27 1.22 31.42 -10.76
C ARG A 27 0.78 30.78 -12.07
N GLU A 28 0.69 31.53 -13.16
CA GLU A 28 0.40 31.00 -14.50
C GLU A 28 1.49 30.01 -14.96
N SER A 29 2.77 30.34 -14.73
CA SER A 29 3.90 29.44 -15.00
C SER A 29 3.80 28.13 -14.21
N LYS A 30 3.46 28.20 -12.91
CA LYS A 30 3.26 27.03 -12.04
C LYS A 30 2.05 26.19 -12.46
N ILE A 31 0.93 26.81 -12.82
CA ILE A 31 -0.28 26.12 -13.32
C ILE A 31 0.06 25.39 -14.63
N LYS A 32 0.68 26.06 -15.60
CA LYS A 32 1.10 25.48 -16.87
C LYS A 32 2.09 24.31 -16.71
N ALA A 33 2.98 24.38 -15.71
CA ALA A 33 3.87 23.27 -15.37
C ALA A 33 3.09 22.06 -14.81
N LEU A 34 2.11 22.29 -13.94
CA LEU A 34 1.24 21.24 -13.38
C LEU A 34 0.33 20.61 -14.45
N GLU A 35 -0.26 21.41 -15.34
CA GLU A 35 -1.03 20.92 -16.50
C GLU A 35 -0.17 20.05 -17.41
N ALA A 36 1.07 20.47 -17.68
CA ALA A 36 2.02 19.69 -18.48
C ALA A 36 2.51 18.42 -17.76
N ALA A 37 2.53 18.38 -16.42
CA ALA A 37 2.81 17.17 -15.65
C ALA A 37 1.62 16.20 -15.70
N LEU A 38 0.42 16.69 -15.35
CA LEU A 38 -0.83 15.92 -15.37
C LEU A 38 -1.11 15.33 -16.76
N LYS A 39 -0.84 16.07 -17.84
CA LYS A 39 -1.00 15.57 -19.21
C LYS A 39 -0.03 14.44 -19.54
N ARG A 40 1.20 14.47 -19.03
CA ARG A 40 2.15 13.34 -19.17
C ARG A 40 1.64 12.12 -18.40
N GLU A 41 1.27 12.28 -17.12
CA GLU A 41 0.69 11.19 -16.32
C GLU A 41 -0.52 10.55 -17.02
N GLN A 42 -1.41 11.35 -17.63
CA GLN A 42 -2.55 10.85 -18.41
C GLN A 42 -2.13 10.06 -19.65
N GLN A 43 -1.08 10.51 -20.37
CA GLN A 43 -0.56 9.79 -21.54
C GLN A 43 0.13 8.49 -21.14
N ASP A 44 0.96 8.51 -20.09
CA ASP A 44 1.66 7.34 -19.56
C ASP A 44 0.67 6.28 -19.06
N MET A 45 -0.37 6.70 -18.32
CA MET A 45 -1.47 5.82 -17.87
C MET A 45 -2.29 5.25 -19.03
N THR A 46 -2.51 6.02 -20.10
CA THR A 46 -3.22 5.52 -21.30
C THR A 46 -2.38 4.47 -22.01
N SER A 47 -1.08 4.71 -22.21
CA SER A 47 -0.16 3.75 -22.82
C SER A 47 -0.05 2.45 -22.01
N LEU A 48 -0.03 2.53 -20.68
CA LEU A 48 0.02 1.35 -19.80
C LEU A 48 -1.25 0.50 -19.93
N LEU A 49 -2.42 1.13 -19.98
CA LEU A 49 -3.70 0.43 -20.19
C LEU A 49 -3.81 -0.18 -21.60
N GLU A 50 -3.29 0.49 -22.64
CA GLU A 50 -3.23 -0.06 -24.00
C GLU A 50 -2.35 -1.31 -24.09
N ASP A 51 -1.18 -1.32 -23.42
CA ASP A 51 -0.32 -2.50 -23.35
C ASP A 51 -0.90 -3.62 -22.46
N GLU A 52 -1.57 -3.31 -21.34
CA GLU A 52 -2.26 -4.32 -20.51
C GLU A 52 -3.42 -4.99 -21.29
N VAL A 53 -4.25 -4.21 -21.99
CA VAL A 53 -5.32 -4.75 -22.85
C VAL A 53 -4.75 -5.68 -23.92
N LYS A 54 -3.64 -5.30 -24.54
CA LYS A 54 -2.93 -6.06 -25.58
C LYS A 54 -2.29 -7.35 -25.05
N GLU A 55 -1.78 -7.37 -23.81
CA GLU A 55 -1.36 -8.62 -23.14
C GLU A 55 -2.57 -9.53 -22.86
N LEU A 56 -3.67 -8.96 -22.33
CA LEU A 56 -4.89 -9.70 -22.03
C LEU A 56 -5.53 -10.30 -23.29
N GLU A 57 -5.49 -9.61 -24.44
CA GLU A 57 -5.91 -10.16 -25.73
C GLU A 57 -5.02 -11.32 -26.19
N ALA A 58 -3.68 -11.20 -26.08
CA ALA A 58 -2.75 -12.27 -26.42
C ALA A 58 -2.94 -13.50 -25.51
N ARG A 59 -3.19 -13.28 -24.21
CA ARG A 59 -3.50 -14.32 -23.23
C ARG A 59 -4.83 -14.99 -23.51
N ARG A 60 -5.89 -14.22 -23.79
CA ARG A 60 -7.20 -14.73 -24.21
C ARG A 60 -7.09 -15.63 -25.44
N LYS A 61 -6.39 -15.16 -26.49
CA LYS A 61 -6.17 -15.92 -27.74
C LYS A 61 -5.40 -17.23 -27.51
N THR A 62 -4.52 -17.26 -26.51
CA THR A 62 -3.82 -18.48 -26.09
C THR A 62 -4.77 -19.47 -25.40
N ILE A 63 -5.59 -18.98 -24.47
CA ILE A 63 -6.62 -19.79 -23.78
C ILE A 63 -7.66 -20.33 -24.78
N GLU A 64 -8.11 -19.54 -25.75
CA GLU A 64 -9.03 -19.99 -26.82
C GLU A 64 -8.44 -21.16 -27.63
N LYS A 65 -7.13 -21.15 -27.89
CA LYS A 65 -6.41 -22.25 -28.57
C LYS A 65 -6.30 -23.50 -27.69
N GLU A 66 -6.07 -23.33 -26.39
CA GLU A 66 -6.04 -24.45 -25.43
C GLU A 66 -7.41 -25.10 -25.28
N LEU A 67 -8.48 -24.30 -25.15
CA LEU A 67 -9.87 -24.76 -25.11
C LEU A 67 -10.25 -25.56 -26.36
N ALA A 68 -9.88 -25.08 -27.56
CA ALA A 68 -10.10 -25.83 -28.80
C ALA A 68 -9.36 -27.19 -28.84
N GLY A 69 -8.20 -27.29 -28.18
CA GLY A 69 -7.48 -28.55 -27.97
C GLY A 69 -8.20 -29.49 -26.99
N VAL A 70 -8.74 -28.95 -25.90
CA VAL A 70 -9.56 -29.69 -24.93
C VAL A 70 -10.84 -30.21 -25.58
N ASP A 71 -11.54 -29.41 -26.37
CA ASP A 71 -12.74 -29.83 -27.11
C ASP A 71 -12.45 -30.95 -28.12
N ALA A 72 -11.29 -30.91 -28.80
CA ALA A 72 -10.86 -31.99 -29.68
C ALA A 72 -10.64 -33.31 -28.91
N LEU A 73 -10.01 -33.25 -27.72
CA LEU A 73 -9.83 -34.40 -26.83
C LEU A 73 -11.18 -34.91 -26.29
N ILE A 74 -12.09 -34.03 -25.87
CA ILE A 74 -13.45 -34.40 -25.44
C ILE A 74 -14.17 -35.14 -26.57
N LYS A 75 -14.11 -34.63 -27.81
CA LYS A 75 -14.72 -35.23 -29.00
C LYS A 75 -14.11 -36.60 -29.35
N GLU A 76 -12.81 -36.79 -29.13
CA GLU A 76 -12.13 -38.08 -29.25
C GLU A 76 -12.60 -39.06 -28.17
N LYS A 77 -12.60 -38.66 -26.89
CA LYS A 77 -13.04 -39.54 -25.79
C LYS A 77 -14.53 -39.87 -25.89
N GLN A 78 -15.38 -38.96 -26.35
CA GLN A 78 -16.79 -39.23 -26.67
C GLN A 78 -16.95 -40.32 -27.75
N LYS A 79 -16.16 -40.27 -28.83
CA LYS A 79 -16.14 -41.35 -29.86
C LYS A 79 -15.70 -42.70 -29.26
N LEU A 80 -14.69 -42.70 -28.40
CA LEU A 80 -14.24 -43.92 -27.70
C LEU A 80 -15.31 -44.45 -26.73
N ILE A 81 -16.06 -43.57 -26.05
CA ILE A 81 -17.21 -43.94 -25.20
C ILE A 81 -18.36 -44.51 -26.04
N GLN A 82 -18.62 -43.97 -27.23
CA GLN A 82 -19.62 -44.54 -28.16
C GLN A 82 -19.18 -45.93 -28.66
N LYS A 83 -17.92 -46.07 -29.11
CA LYS A 83 -17.36 -47.35 -29.58
C LYS A 83 -17.37 -48.42 -28.48
N SER A 84 -16.93 -48.06 -27.27
CA SER A 84 -16.97 -48.97 -26.10
C SER A 84 -18.38 -49.26 -25.59
N LYS A 85 -19.39 -48.42 -25.88
CA LYS A 85 -20.81 -48.78 -25.68
C LYS A 85 -21.29 -49.81 -26.71
N SER A 86 -20.92 -49.69 -28.00
CA SER A 86 -21.23 -50.72 -29.00
C SER A 86 -20.51 -52.05 -28.74
N ASP A 87 -19.24 -52.03 -28.30
CA ASP A 87 -18.52 -53.24 -27.90
C ASP A 87 -18.99 -53.77 -26.53
N GLY A 88 -19.42 -52.89 -25.63
CA GLY A 88 -20.01 -53.21 -24.34
C GLY A 88 -21.36 -53.93 -24.45
N LEU A 89 -22.15 -53.63 -25.49
CA LEU A 89 -23.35 -54.40 -25.86
C LEU A 89 -23.02 -55.87 -26.20
N LYS A 90 -21.84 -56.15 -26.79
CA LYS A 90 -21.35 -57.53 -27.00
C LYS A 90 -20.77 -58.17 -25.75
N LYS A 91 -20.28 -57.38 -24.77
CA LYS A 91 -19.59 -57.85 -23.55
C LYS A 91 -20.44 -57.86 -22.27
N LYS A 92 -21.76 -57.68 -22.33
CA LYS A 92 -22.65 -57.59 -21.14
C LYS A 92 -22.97 -58.95 -20.48
N LYS A 93 -21.97 -59.80 -20.24
CA LYS A 93 -21.99 -61.00 -19.37
C LYS A 93 -20.80 -60.93 -18.39
N LYS A 94 -21.06 -61.10 -17.07
CA LYS A 94 -20.13 -60.96 -15.91
C LYS A 94 -19.79 -59.48 -15.57
N SER A 95 -20.44 -58.83 -14.58
CA SER A 95 -20.21 -58.80 -13.10
C SER A 95 -19.10 -57.78 -12.68
N LYS A 96 -19.27 -56.76 -11.80
CA LYS A 96 -19.62 -56.70 -10.33
C LYS A 96 -18.71 -57.65 -9.50
N LYS A 97 -18.12 -57.35 -8.32
CA LYS A 97 -18.36 -56.40 -7.18
C LYS A 97 -17.17 -55.39 -6.98
N SER A 98 -17.27 -54.43 -6.06
CA SER A 98 -16.26 -53.36 -5.76
C SER A 98 -16.54 -52.59 -4.44
N LYS A 99 -15.52 -52.13 -3.66
CA LYS A 99 -15.54 -51.02 -2.65
C LYS A 99 -14.20 -50.84 -1.84
N THR A 100 -14.01 -49.61 -1.30
CA THR A 100 -12.98 -48.95 -0.42
C THR A 100 -13.28 -49.10 1.11
N PRO A 101 -12.82 -48.30 2.16
CA PRO A 101 -11.92 -47.10 2.32
C PRO A 101 -11.02 -46.95 3.64
N VAL A 102 -10.45 -45.74 3.92
CA VAL A 102 -10.03 -45.14 5.26
C VAL A 102 -8.66 -45.61 5.88
N SER A 103 -7.84 -44.92 6.75
CA SER A 103 -7.96 -43.77 7.71
C SER A 103 -6.70 -42.83 7.93
N GLN A 104 -6.99 -41.59 8.40
CA GLN A 104 -6.46 -40.64 9.44
C GLN A 104 -5.31 -41.00 10.47
N GLU A 105 -4.66 -40.11 11.28
CA GLU A 105 -4.72 -38.63 11.57
C GLU A 105 -3.48 -38.03 12.33
N GLU A 106 -3.34 -36.68 12.36
CA GLU A 106 -2.78 -35.67 13.36
C GLU A 106 -1.55 -35.94 14.30
N THR A 107 -0.84 -34.97 14.94
CA THR A 107 -0.99 -33.48 15.08
C THR A 107 0.30 -32.68 14.69
N THR A 108 1.05 -31.79 15.40
CA THR A 108 1.09 -31.15 16.77
C THR A 108 1.96 -29.83 16.75
N LYS A 109 2.36 -29.22 17.89
CA LYS A 109 3.11 -27.92 18.06
C LYS A 109 3.79 -27.78 19.45
N GLU A 110 4.69 -26.79 19.63
CA GLU A 110 4.81 -25.97 20.88
C GLU A 110 5.56 -24.62 20.64
N GLU A 111 5.37 -23.62 21.53
CA GLU A 111 5.97 -22.26 21.50
C GLU A 111 6.22 -21.74 22.94
N GLU A 112 7.32 -21.01 23.20
CA GLU A 112 7.54 -20.20 24.42
C GLU A 112 8.34 -18.90 24.09
N GLY A 113 8.32 -17.92 24.99
CA GLY A 113 9.05 -16.64 24.87
C GLY A 113 9.33 -15.98 26.23
N SER A 114 9.99 -14.82 26.27
CA SER A 114 10.23 -14.07 27.53
C SER A 114 10.54 -12.58 27.33
N GLU A 115 10.29 -11.83 28.41
CA GLU A 115 10.10 -10.38 28.60
C GLU A 115 11.31 -9.42 28.32
N SER A 116 11.41 -8.33 29.11
CA SER A 116 12.01 -7.04 28.70
C SER A 116 12.71 -6.28 29.85
N THR A 117 13.46 -5.24 29.51
CA THR A 117 14.07 -4.29 30.46
C THR A 117 13.95 -2.84 29.96
N GLU A 118 13.78 -1.86 30.87
CA GLU A 118 13.55 -0.45 30.51
C GLU A 118 14.82 0.43 30.56
N ASP A 119 15.63 0.38 29.50
CA ASP A 119 16.59 1.46 29.19
C ASP A 119 16.23 2.08 27.83
N ALA A 120 16.05 3.41 27.81
CA ALA A 120 15.63 4.20 26.63
C ALA A 120 14.52 3.53 25.78
N LYS A 121 13.57 2.86 26.46
CA LYS A 121 12.71 1.75 25.98
C LYS A 121 12.52 1.69 24.46
N VAL A 122 13.44 1.01 23.78
CA VAL A 122 13.48 0.94 22.31
C VAL A 122 12.28 0.14 21.80
N LEU A 123 11.25 0.89 21.41
CA LEU A 123 10.04 0.46 20.75
C LEU A 123 10.28 -0.72 19.77
N PRO A 124 9.81 -1.95 20.06
CA PRO A 124 10.20 -3.14 19.30
C PRO A 124 9.83 -3.07 17.81
N MET A 125 10.76 -3.51 16.98
CA MET A 125 10.67 -3.52 15.52
C MET A 125 11.13 -4.88 14.97
N ASP A 126 10.47 -5.38 13.93
CA ASP A 126 10.90 -6.57 13.19
C ASP A 126 12.10 -6.29 12.27
N LYS A 127 12.60 -7.32 11.57
CA LYS A 127 13.75 -7.22 10.66
C LYS A 127 13.56 -6.16 9.56
N ASN A 128 12.37 -6.05 8.99
CA ASN A 128 12.10 -5.17 7.85
C ASN A 128 12.00 -3.71 8.31
N LEU A 129 11.29 -3.47 9.42
CA LEU A 129 11.23 -2.13 10.00
C LEU A 129 12.59 -1.68 10.56
N LYS A 130 13.40 -2.59 11.12
CA LYS A 130 14.81 -2.34 11.52
C LYS A 130 15.74 -2.01 10.35
N MET A 131 15.39 -2.40 9.12
CA MET A 131 16.14 -2.01 7.92
C MET A 131 15.82 -0.55 7.58
N VAL A 132 14.54 -0.23 7.41
CA VAL A 132 14.07 1.13 7.11
C VAL A 132 14.45 2.15 8.20
N ALA A 133 14.40 1.77 9.48
CA ALA A 133 14.73 2.66 10.60
C ALA A 133 16.20 3.11 10.63
N LYS A 134 17.11 2.45 9.89
CA LYS A 134 18.49 2.92 9.70
C LYS A 134 18.59 4.07 8.71
N GLU A 135 17.67 4.12 7.74
CA GLU A 135 17.63 5.13 6.68
C GLU A 135 16.71 6.29 7.07
N GLU A 136 15.60 6.01 7.75
CA GLU A 136 14.67 7.00 8.29
C GLU A 136 14.39 6.72 9.79
N PRO A 137 15.18 7.33 10.70
CA PRO A 137 15.02 7.11 12.15
C PRO A 137 13.68 7.55 12.75
N ASN A 138 12.88 8.34 12.03
CA ASN A 138 11.54 8.76 12.45
C ASN A 138 10.40 7.96 11.77
N VAL A 139 10.70 6.78 11.21
CA VAL A 139 9.67 5.88 10.68
C VAL A 139 8.66 5.49 11.77
N ALA A 140 7.39 5.75 11.50
CA ALA A 140 6.28 5.35 12.37
C ALA A 140 5.88 3.90 12.09
N PHE A 141 5.66 3.59 10.81
CA PHE A 141 5.38 2.25 10.29
C PHE A 141 5.70 2.19 8.78
N ILE A 142 5.66 0.98 8.22
CA ILE A 142 5.89 0.74 6.78
C ILE A 142 4.76 -0.08 6.16
N ILE A 143 4.58 0.03 4.84
CA ILE A 143 3.76 -0.88 4.04
C ILE A 143 4.66 -1.56 3.00
N GLN A 144 4.60 -2.89 2.95
CA GLN A 144 5.30 -3.74 1.99
C GLN A 144 4.30 -4.59 1.20
N ARG A 145 4.69 -5.04 0.00
CA ARG A 145 3.92 -5.98 -0.83
C ARG A 145 4.68 -7.28 -1.01
N SER A 146 3.98 -8.33 -1.47
CA SER A 146 4.62 -9.60 -1.86
C SER A 146 5.25 -9.61 -3.26
N ASN A 147 5.09 -8.54 -4.06
CA ASN A 147 5.55 -8.50 -5.46
C ASN A 147 6.94 -7.88 -5.67
N ASN A 148 7.49 -7.15 -4.70
CA ASN A 148 8.87 -6.64 -4.67
C ASN A 148 9.25 -6.17 -3.25
N SER A 149 10.54 -5.92 -3.01
CA SER A 149 11.07 -5.43 -1.74
C SER A 149 10.86 -3.92 -1.51
N ASN A 150 10.50 -3.16 -2.55
CA ASN A 150 10.21 -1.72 -2.46
C ASN A 150 9.18 -1.46 -1.34
N THR A 151 9.48 -0.47 -0.50
CA THR A 151 8.77 -0.27 0.78
C THR A 151 8.22 1.14 0.86
N VAL A 152 6.92 1.28 1.15
CA VAL A 152 6.30 2.58 1.47
C VAL A 152 6.61 2.91 2.91
N VAL A 153 7.21 4.08 3.15
CA VAL A 153 7.66 4.53 4.46
C VAL A 153 6.77 5.66 4.94
N TYR A 154 6.13 5.48 6.09
CA TYR A 154 5.35 6.50 6.78
C TYR A 154 6.18 7.03 7.93
N ALA A 155 6.73 8.23 7.79
CA ALA A 155 7.67 8.81 8.73
C ALA A 155 7.12 10.08 9.35
N ALA A 156 7.26 10.21 10.67
CA ALA A 156 6.84 11.39 11.37
C ALA A 156 7.82 12.54 11.12
N CYS A 157 7.28 13.73 10.87
CA CYS A 157 8.06 14.96 10.92
C CYS A 157 8.00 15.49 12.36
N LYS A 158 9.16 15.72 12.96
CA LYS A 158 9.26 16.42 14.24
C LYS A 158 9.44 17.90 14.00
N SER A 159 8.96 18.73 14.92
CA SER A 159 9.25 20.17 14.90
C SER A 159 10.75 20.44 15.10
N SER A 160 11.19 21.66 14.81
CA SER A 160 12.61 22.07 14.85
C SER A 160 13.31 21.87 16.21
N ASN A 161 12.57 21.73 17.31
CA ASN A 161 13.11 21.43 18.63
C ASN A 161 13.12 19.93 18.99
N GLY A 162 12.57 19.06 18.13
CA GLY A 162 12.52 17.61 18.31
C GLY A 162 11.51 17.06 19.33
N LYS A 163 10.84 17.93 20.10
CA LYS A 163 9.97 17.55 21.24
C LYS A 163 8.49 17.39 20.88
N SER A 164 8.08 17.82 19.69
CA SER A 164 6.72 17.64 19.17
C SER A 164 6.76 17.12 17.74
N LEU A 165 5.61 16.67 17.24
CA LEU A 165 5.37 16.58 15.80
C LEU A 165 5.36 17.98 15.17
N ASP A 166 5.58 18.04 13.86
CA ASP A 166 5.33 19.25 13.07
C ASP A 166 3.81 19.52 13.00
N PRO A 167 3.33 20.75 13.27
CA PRO A 167 1.90 21.03 13.33
C PRO A 167 1.21 21.06 11.95
N THR A 168 1.98 21.23 10.87
CA THR A 168 1.45 21.39 9.50
C THR A 168 1.52 20.08 8.72
N THR A 169 2.68 19.41 8.80
CA THR A 169 2.99 18.17 8.06
C THR A 169 3.52 17.12 9.05
N PRO A 170 2.73 16.65 10.04
CA PRO A 170 3.20 15.76 11.10
C PRO A 170 3.70 14.40 10.58
N ILE A 171 3.34 14.03 9.35
CA ILE A 171 3.72 12.78 8.70
C ILE A 171 3.99 13.00 7.21
N LYS A 172 5.04 12.35 6.70
CA LYS A 172 5.38 12.25 5.27
C LYS A 172 5.28 10.79 4.82
N VAL A 173 4.96 10.56 3.54
CA VAL A 173 4.91 9.23 2.94
C VAL A 173 5.54 9.22 1.56
N TYR A 174 6.39 8.22 1.32
CA TYR A 174 7.21 8.07 0.10
C TYR A 174 7.70 6.61 -0.01
N TRP A 175 8.24 6.22 -1.16
CA TRP A 175 8.88 4.92 -1.40
C TRP A 175 10.37 4.95 -1.03
N ILE A 176 10.88 3.84 -0.49
CA ILE A 176 12.30 3.44 -0.62
C ILE A 176 12.37 2.29 -1.62
N MET A 177 13.14 2.49 -2.69
CA MET A 177 13.17 1.61 -3.86
C MET A 177 14.32 0.60 -3.75
N TYR A 178 14.16 -0.40 -2.87
CA TYR A 178 15.12 -1.47 -2.63
C TYR A 178 15.44 -2.38 -3.84
N GLU A 179 14.62 -2.34 -4.91
CA GLU A 179 14.94 -2.99 -6.21
C GLU A 179 15.87 -2.14 -7.11
N LYS A 180 16.24 -0.92 -6.70
CA LYS A 180 17.13 0.00 -7.44
C LYS A 180 18.43 0.23 -6.67
N ASP A 181 19.55 0.31 -7.40
CA ASP A 181 20.86 0.57 -6.78
C ASP A 181 20.86 1.89 -6.01
N GLY A 182 21.52 1.89 -4.84
CA GLY A 182 21.53 3.02 -3.90
C GLY A 182 20.23 3.26 -3.11
N ASN A 183 19.21 2.41 -3.22
CA ASN A 183 17.92 2.52 -2.51
C ASN A 183 17.24 3.92 -2.62
N PRO A 184 17.06 4.50 -3.81
CA PRO A 184 16.55 5.86 -3.97
C PRO A 184 15.16 6.05 -3.36
N ARG A 185 14.88 7.28 -2.92
CA ARG A 185 13.56 7.70 -2.42
C ARG A 185 12.74 8.30 -3.56
N GLU A 186 11.49 7.86 -3.68
CA GLU A 186 10.56 8.33 -4.71
C GLU A 186 9.22 8.75 -4.08
N ASP A 187 8.69 9.90 -4.50
CA ASP A 187 7.39 10.40 -4.03
C ASP A 187 6.22 9.54 -4.55
N LEU A 188 5.11 9.50 -3.82
CA LEU A 188 3.88 8.88 -4.32
C LEU A 188 3.32 9.68 -5.49
N ASN A 189 3.04 9.02 -6.62
CA ASN A 189 2.27 9.63 -7.72
C ASN A 189 0.81 9.93 -7.27
N MET A 190 0.07 10.70 -8.07
CA MET A 190 -1.28 11.15 -7.70
C MET A 190 -2.26 9.98 -7.44
N ILE A 191 -2.16 8.89 -8.21
CA ILE A 191 -3.05 7.72 -8.08
C ILE A 191 -2.74 6.96 -6.78
N GLU A 192 -1.46 6.65 -6.54
CA GLU A 192 -1.01 5.99 -5.31
C GLU A 192 -1.41 6.78 -4.06
N ARG A 193 -1.22 8.10 -4.11
CA ARG A 193 -1.59 9.04 -3.04
C ARG A 193 -3.09 9.00 -2.74
N ASN A 194 -3.94 9.00 -3.76
CA ASN A 194 -5.40 9.06 -3.55
C ASN A 194 -6.06 7.70 -3.27
N THR A 195 -5.44 6.59 -3.70
CA THR A 195 -6.06 5.25 -3.65
C THR A 195 -5.47 4.33 -2.58
N ALA A 196 -4.14 4.23 -2.47
CA ALA A 196 -3.47 3.12 -1.77
C ALA A 196 -2.57 3.54 -0.60
N TYR A 197 -1.77 4.61 -0.78
CA TYR A 197 -0.63 4.90 0.11
C TYR A 197 -0.59 6.33 0.64
N GLY A 198 -1.43 7.24 0.17
CA GLY A 198 -1.48 8.58 0.77
C GLY A 198 -1.97 8.54 2.21
N VAL A 199 -1.51 9.51 2.99
CA VAL A 199 -2.01 9.82 4.31
C VAL A 199 -2.43 11.28 4.35
N SER A 200 -3.63 11.54 4.86
CA SER A 200 -4.01 12.88 5.32
C SER A 200 -3.92 12.93 6.85
N SER A 201 -3.72 14.12 7.42
CA SER A 201 -3.63 14.28 8.87
C SER A 201 -4.33 15.55 9.34
N LYS A 202 -4.82 15.52 10.57
CA LYS A 202 -5.39 16.66 11.28
C LYS A 202 -4.99 16.61 12.76
N PRO A 203 -4.98 17.73 13.49
CA PRO A 203 -4.91 17.70 14.95
C PRO A 203 -6.02 16.83 15.55
N SER A 204 -5.77 16.23 16.71
CA SER A 204 -6.80 15.63 17.55
C SER A 204 -7.21 16.58 18.68
N ASP A 205 -8.21 16.19 19.48
CA ASP A 205 -8.59 16.90 20.71
C ASP A 205 -7.55 16.74 21.84
N VAL A 206 -6.55 15.86 21.68
CA VAL A 206 -5.46 15.62 22.64
C VAL A 206 -4.20 16.38 22.20
N PRO A 207 -3.64 17.29 23.03
CA PRO A 207 -2.45 18.05 22.69
C PRO A 207 -1.24 17.16 22.37
N GLY A 208 -0.65 17.37 21.18
CA GLY A 208 0.52 16.61 20.70
C GLY A 208 0.19 15.31 19.95
N GLU A 209 -1.10 14.95 19.84
CA GLU A 209 -1.56 13.81 19.03
C GLU A 209 -2.27 14.30 17.76
N HIS A 210 -1.96 13.67 16.62
CA HIS A 210 -2.59 13.94 15.33
C HIS A 210 -3.33 12.70 14.83
N LEU A 211 -4.55 12.88 14.32
CA LEU A 211 -5.30 11.83 13.63
C LEU A 211 -4.80 11.72 12.19
N ALA A 212 -4.36 10.53 11.80
CA ALA A 212 -3.84 10.20 10.48
C ALA A 212 -4.80 9.22 9.77
N SER A 213 -5.25 9.57 8.57
CA SER A 213 -6.12 8.72 7.73
C SER A 213 -5.32 8.17 6.56
N VAL A 214 -5.01 6.87 6.62
CA VAL A 214 -4.20 6.17 5.61
C VAL A 214 -5.11 5.56 4.54
N ALA A 215 -4.82 5.79 3.27
CA ALA A 215 -5.70 5.45 2.14
C ALA A 215 -6.04 3.95 2.04
N SER A 216 -5.19 3.04 2.54
CA SER A 216 -5.42 1.59 2.59
C SER A 216 -5.97 1.05 3.93
N LEU A 217 -6.00 1.86 4.99
CA LEU A 217 -6.45 1.47 6.34
C LEU A 217 -7.70 2.26 6.78
N ARG A 218 -8.62 2.54 5.85
CA ARG A 218 -9.84 3.33 6.11
C ARG A 218 -10.85 2.66 7.07
N ASP A 219 -10.54 1.46 7.56
CA ASP A 219 -11.36 0.69 8.52
C ASP A 219 -10.94 0.92 9.98
N ARG A 220 -9.92 1.73 10.24
CA ARG A 220 -9.38 2.01 11.58
C ARG A 220 -8.77 3.40 11.67
N ASP A 221 -8.93 4.04 12.82
CA ASP A 221 -8.19 5.27 13.14
C ASP A 221 -6.70 4.99 13.34
N CYS A 222 -5.85 5.95 12.97
CA CYS A 222 -4.44 5.97 13.34
C CYS A 222 -4.15 7.28 14.08
N VAL A 223 -3.55 7.19 15.27
CA VAL A 223 -3.15 8.33 16.10
C VAL A 223 -1.63 8.41 16.10
N LEU A 224 -1.08 9.47 15.50
CA LEU A 224 0.35 9.73 15.49
C LEU A 224 0.73 10.63 16.66
N ARG A 225 1.73 10.21 17.44
CA ARG A 225 2.28 10.98 18.57
C ARG A 225 3.73 10.63 18.85
N LEU A 226 4.33 11.34 19.80
CA LEU A 226 5.60 10.95 20.43
C LEU A 226 5.35 10.29 21.81
N ASP A 227 6.30 9.49 22.28
CA ASP A 227 6.35 9.00 23.66
C ASP A 227 7.18 9.90 24.59
N LYS A 228 7.31 9.51 25.87
CA LYS A 228 8.11 10.23 26.88
C LYS A 228 9.62 10.32 26.58
N HIS A 229 10.11 9.57 25.57
CA HIS A 229 11.50 9.54 25.12
C HIS A 229 11.69 10.20 23.73
N GLY A 230 10.61 10.66 23.09
CA GLY A 230 10.65 11.19 21.71
C GLY A 230 10.62 10.11 20.62
N ASN A 231 10.32 8.86 20.96
CA ASN A 231 10.06 7.81 19.97
C ASN A 231 8.75 8.08 19.22
N VAL A 232 8.71 7.71 17.94
CA VAL A 232 7.51 7.87 17.12
C VAL A 232 6.53 6.72 17.38
N MET A 233 5.26 7.05 17.63
CA MET A 233 4.17 6.09 17.81
C MET A 233 3.05 6.37 16.81
N ALA A 234 2.72 5.38 15.98
CA ALA A 234 1.44 5.32 15.28
C ALA A 234 0.55 4.30 16.01
N LEU A 235 -0.47 4.76 16.74
CA LEU A 235 -1.39 3.90 17.48
C LEU A 235 -2.64 3.61 16.66
N THR A 236 -3.09 2.36 16.61
CA THR A 236 -4.31 1.96 15.90
C THR A 236 -5.02 0.81 16.62
N THR A 237 -6.06 0.25 15.99
CA THR A 237 -6.68 -1.01 16.43
C THR A 237 -6.09 -2.17 15.62
N ILE A 238 -5.61 -3.21 16.31
CA ILE A 238 -5.05 -4.42 15.71
C ILE A 238 -5.71 -5.62 16.39
N ASN A 239 -6.41 -6.46 15.62
CA ASN A 239 -7.12 -7.65 16.10
C ASN A 239 -8.05 -7.35 17.30
N GLY A 240 -8.82 -6.27 17.20
CA GLY A 240 -9.72 -5.79 18.25
C GLY A 240 -9.06 -5.06 19.43
N LYS A 241 -7.75 -5.24 19.67
CA LYS A 241 -7.00 -4.46 20.68
C LYS A 241 -6.81 -3.02 20.20
N LYS A 242 -7.31 -2.04 20.95
CA LYS A 242 -7.13 -0.60 20.68
C LYS A 242 -5.81 -0.08 21.24
N GLY A 243 -5.27 0.99 20.65
CA GLY A 243 -4.06 1.66 21.15
C GLY A 243 -2.75 0.89 20.91
N MET A 244 -2.78 -0.09 20.00
CA MET A 244 -1.61 -0.90 19.64
C MET A 244 -0.69 -0.12 18.70
N ILE A 245 0.63 -0.23 18.87
CA ILE A 245 1.58 0.48 18.01
C ILE A 245 1.69 -0.27 16.67
N LEU A 246 1.26 0.35 15.58
CA LEU A 246 1.45 -0.16 14.23
C LEU A 246 2.95 -0.15 13.87
N ARG A 247 3.44 -1.23 13.23
CA ARG A 247 4.84 -1.36 12.79
C ARG A 247 4.98 -1.62 11.31
N ARG A 248 4.27 -2.63 10.80
CA ARG A 248 4.32 -3.02 9.39
C ARG A 248 2.96 -3.52 8.94
N VAL A 249 2.55 -3.10 7.76
CA VAL A 249 1.52 -3.78 6.98
C VAL A 249 2.21 -4.53 5.85
N PHE A 250 1.85 -5.78 5.63
CA PHE A 250 2.29 -6.56 4.49
C PHE A 250 1.07 -6.97 3.67
N VAL A 251 1.08 -6.63 2.38
CA VAL A 251 -0.03 -6.89 1.46
C VAL A 251 0.36 -8.06 0.57
N GLN A 252 -0.29 -9.20 0.77
CA GLN A 252 -0.15 -10.33 -0.15
C GLN A 252 -0.97 -10.04 -1.40
N MET A 253 -0.23 -9.71 -2.47
CA MET A 253 -0.77 -9.65 -3.82
C MET A 253 -1.04 -11.07 -4.35
N THR A 254 -2.06 -11.17 -5.19
CA THR A 254 -2.36 -12.32 -6.04
C THR A 254 -2.82 -11.81 -7.41
N THR A 255 -3.23 -12.71 -8.30
CA THR A 255 -3.71 -12.35 -9.64
C THR A 255 -5.04 -13.05 -9.91
N SER A 256 -6.08 -12.29 -10.22
CA SER A 256 -7.41 -12.80 -10.57
C SER A 256 -7.76 -12.36 -11.99
N TRP A 257 -8.04 -13.31 -12.88
CA TRP A 257 -8.30 -13.06 -14.31
C TRP A 257 -7.20 -12.30 -15.09
N GLY A 258 -5.99 -12.21 -14.53
CA GLY A 258 -4.87 -11.43 -15.06
C GLY A 258 -4.61 -10.14 -14.30
N ILE A 259 -5.62 -9.60 -13.62
CA ILE A 259 -5.55 -8.34 -12.87
C ILE A 259 -4.87 -8.58 -11.51
N PRO A 260 -3.91 -7.74 -11.08
CA PRO A 260 -3.34 -7.77 -9.73
C PRO A 260 -4.40 -7.43 -8.67
N THR A 261 -4.57 -8.29 -7.67
CA THR A 261 -5.53 -8.09 -6.57
C THR A 261 -4.89 -8.39 -5.22
N VAL A 262 -5.53 -7.95 -4.12
CA VAL A 262 -5.13 -8.31 -2.76
C VAL A 262 -5.84 -9.61 -2.35
N ASP A 263 -5.07 -10.62 -1.95
CA ASP A 263 -5.58 -11.84 -1.29
C ASP A 263 -5.81 -11.57 0.20
N HIS A 264 -4.77 -11.10 0.89
CA HIS A 264 -4.84 -10.73 2.29
C HIS A 264 -3.85 -9.63 2.67
N VAL A 265 -4.10 -9.03 3.83
CA VAL A 265 -3.28 -8.03 4.48
C VAL A 265 -2.91 -8.54 5.86
N ASP A 266 -1.62 -8.54 6.16
CA ASP A 266 -1.05 -8.87 7.46
C ASP A 266 -0.60 -7.59 8.17
N ILE A 267 -1.19 -7.30 9.32
CA ILE A 267 -0.93 -6.10 10.10
C ILE A 267 -0.16 -6.51 11.35
N PHE A 268 1.07 -6.03 11.47
CA PHE A 268 1.99 -6.28 12.57
C PHE A 268 2.13 -5.02 13.43
N GLY A 269 2.00 -5.20 14.74
CA GLY A 269 2.18 -4.16 15.73
C GLY A 269 2.76 -4.68 17.03
N VAL A 270 2.78 -3.81 18.04
CA VAL A 270 3.32 -4.09 19.37
C VAL A 270 2.42 -3.46 20.43
N ASP A 271 2.19 -4.16 21.54
CA ASP A 271 1.52 -3.59 22.71
C ASP A 271 2.42 -2.53 23.38
N PRO A 272 1.95 -1.28 23.59
CA PRO A 272 2.79 -0.21 24.14
C PRO A 272 3.18 -0.42 25.62
N VAL A 273 2.50 -1.32 26.33
CA VAL A 273 2.75 -1.63 27.75
C VAL A 273 3.64 -2.86 27.86
N THR A 274 3.18 -4.01 27.35
CA THR A 274 3.87 -5.30 27.51
C THR A 274 5.03 -5.51 26.55
N LEU A 275 5.15 -4.70 25.49
CA LEU A 275 6.07 -4.87 24.37
C LEU A 275 5.88 -6.15 23.54
N GLU A 276 4.82 -6.93 23.79
CA GLU A 276 4.52 -8.13 23.03
C GLU A 276 4.07 -7.82 21.60
N PRO A 277 4.42 -8.67 20.61
CA PRO A 277 3.92 -8.52 19.26
C PRO A 277 2.41 -8.76 19.18
N VAL A 278 1.70 -7.93 18.43
CA VAL A 278 0.29 -8.14 18.10
C VAL A 278 0.11 -8.21 16.58
N TYR A 279 -0.84 -9.03 16.14
CA TYR A 279 -1.01 -9.40 14.75
C TYR A 279 -2.48 -9.56 14.38
N GLU A 280 -2.83 -9.09 13.18
CA GLU A 280 -4.14 -9.24 12.55
C GLU A 280 -3.95 -9.69 11.09
N LYS A 281 -4.67 -10.74 10.66
CA LYS A 281 -4.76 -11.15 9.25
C LYS A 281 -6.14 -10.84 8.70
N LYS A 282 -6.21 -9.89 7.76
CA LYS A 282 -7.43 -9.48 7.08
C LYS A 282 -7.43 -10.02 5.66
N LYS A 283 -8.30 -11.01 5.38
CA LYS A 283 -8.58 -11.41 3.99
C LYS A 283 -9.44 -10.35 3.30
N ASN A 284 -9.25 -10.20 2.00
CA ASN A 284 -10.20 -9.48 1.17
C ASN A 284 -11.53 -10.28 1.12
N LYS A 285 -12.68 -9.60 1.07
CA LYS A 285 -14.03 -10.20 1.09
C LYS A 285 -14.83 -9.80 -0.13
#